data_AF-A0A1H6CZH5-F1
#
_entry.id   AF-A0A1H6CZH5-F1
#
_cell.length_a   1.000
_cell.length_b   1.000
_cell.length_c   1.000
_cell.angle_alpha   90.00
_cell.angle_beta   90.00
_cell.angle_gamma   90.00
#
_symmetry.space_group_name_H-M   'P 1'
#
loop_
_entity.id
_entity.type
_entity.pdbx_description
1 polymer ?
#
loop_
_entity_poly.entity_id
_entity_poly.type
_entity_poly.pdbx_seq_one_letter_code
_entity_poly.pdbx_strand_id
1 'polypeptide(L)'
;MSTEGPVGDDAPVRGSGADAEGRVRAVAERARVKSLEIHPRVMGLPVDELAECSRTAINAALDDLRSKLPFDAAPGMDAGAVTRYLDEVQTQGLQTMEALTSSLSEAMSLLRESVTFQGGPAPHGLHGLQGLLAESQRMLASVAVPPHELPELEGTGEAAQGLVRAVAEPGGRIRSLVVEKRAMRSPSQELAGHLVTAVNAALDDLQSRSEREAGSAGIDQEEISRLRESSMQQSADFMRSLADMINSIQPR
;
A
#
# COMPACT_ATOMS: atom_id res chain seq x y z
N MET A 1 -10.91 -24.73 -47.84
CA MET A 1 -9.97 -23.80 -47.18
C MET A 1 -10.83 -22.72 -46.54
N SER A 2 -11.21 -22.95 -45.28
CA SER A 2 -12.02 -22.00 -44.51
C SER A 2 -11.07 -21.14 -43.68
N THR A 3 -11.18 -19.84 -43.87
CA THR A 3 -10.42 -18.80 -43.20
C THR A 3 -10.86 -18.69 -41.74
N GLU A 4 -10.02 -19.15 -40.81
CA GLU A 4 -10.08 -18.71 -39.41
C GLU A 4 -9.68 -17.24 -39.36
N GLY A 5 -10.62 -16.38 -38.95
CA GLY A 5 -10.33 -15.00 -38.61
C GLY A 5 -9.50 -14.93 -37.32
N PRO A 6 -8.65 -13.91 -37.14
CA PRO A 6 -7.89 -13.74 -35.92
C PRO A 6 -8.86 -13.44 -34.78
N VAL A 7 -8.94 -14.35 -33.81
CA VAL A 7 -9.57 -14.06 -32.52
C VAL A 7 -8.72 -12.97 -31.87
N GLY A 8 -9.28 -11.76 -31.79
CA GLY A 8 -8.70 -10.68 -30.98
C GLY A 8 -8.65 -11.14 -29.54
N ASP A 9 -7.44 -11.37 -29.04
CA ASP A 9 -7.16 -11.78 -27.67
C ASP A 9 -7.23 -10.53 -26.76
N ASP A 10 -8.44 -9.99 -26.60
CA ASP A 10 -8.80 -9.10 -25.49
C ASP A 10 -9.47 -9.95 -24.39
N ALA A 11 -8.87 -11.10 -24.11
CA ALA A 11 -9.33 -11.95 -23.02
C ALA A 11 -9.12 -11.17 -21.71
N PRO A 12 -10.15 -11.04 -20.85
CA PRO A 12 -9.99 -10.33 -19.59
C PRO A 12 -8.86 -10.98 -18.79
N VAL A 13 -7.94 -10.17 -18.28
CA VAL A 13 -6.81 -10.65 -17.48
C VAL A 13 -7.35 -11.44 -16.30
N ARG A 14 -6.92 -12.70 -16.20
CA ARG A 14 -7.32 -13.64 -15.15
C ARG A 14 -6.10 -14.09 -14.37
N GLY A 15 -6.24 -14.04 -13.05
CA GLY A 15 -5.31 -14.66 -12.12
C GLY A 15 -5.80 -16.05 -11.74
N SER A 16 -4.88 -16.99 -11.59
CA SER A 16 -5.15 -18.35 -11.12
C SER A 16 -4.26 -18.67 -9.95
N GLY A 17 -4.80 -19.32 -8.93
CA GLY A 17 -4.05 -19.76 -7.75
C GLY A 17 -4.47 -21.15 -7.31
N ALA A 18 -3.56 -21.86 -6.65
CA ALA A 18 -3.84 -23.14 -6.04
C ALA A 18 -3.16 -23.22 -4.67
N ASP A 19 -3.65 -24.09 -3.79
CA ASP A 19 -2.93 -24.46 -2.57
C ASP A 19 -1.68 -25.29 -2.90
N ALA A 20 -0.79 -25.47 -1.92
CA ALA A 20 0.49 -26.16 -2.10
C ALA A 20 0.35 -27.59 -2.65
N GLU A 21 -0.79 -28.23 -2.42
CA GLU A 21 -1.07 -29.61 -2.81
C GLU A 21 -2.06 -29.72 -3.99
N GLY A 22 -2.46 -28.58 -4.59
CA GLY A 22 -3.34 -28.50 -5.76
C GLY A 22 -4.78 -28.99 -5.53
N ARG A 23 -5.21 -29.10 -4.28
CA ARG A 23 -6.55 -29.56 -3.88
C ARG A 23 -7.59 -28.46 -3.88
N VAL A 24 -7.18 -27.20 -3.75
CA VAL A 24 -8.05 -26.03 -3.90
C VAL A 24 -7.51 -25.16 -5.01
N ARG A 25 -8.38 -24.76 -5.96
CA ARG A 25 -8.02 -23.89 -7.08
C ARG A 25 -8.95 -22.69 -7.12
N ALA A 26 -8.38 -21.50 -7.22
CA ALA A 26 -9.13 -20.25 -7.32
C ALA A 26 -8.80 -19.53 -8.64
N VAL A 27 -9.79 -18.86 -9.21
CA VAL A 27 -9.62 -17.98 -10.36
C VAL A 27 -10.15 -16.60 -9.98
N ALA A 28 -9.33 -15.59 -10.19
CA ALA A 28 -9.66 -14.19 -9.95
C ALA A 28 -9.72 -13.41 -11.28
N GLU A 29 -10.65 -12.47 -11.37
CA GLU A 29 -10.85 -11.58 -12.51
C GLU A 29 -11.28 -10.20 -11.98
N ARG A 30 -10.72 -9.10 -12.50
CA ARG A 30 -11.05 -7.71 -12.07
C ARG A 30 -11.04 -7.50 -10.55
N ALA A 31 -9.95 -7.91 -9.87
CA ALA A 31 -9.76 -7.85 -8.42
C ALA A 31 -10.81 -8.60 -7.58
N ARG A 32 -11.58 -9.52 -8.18
CA ARG A 32 -12.61 -10.33 -7.51
C ARG A 32 -12.37 -11.81 -7.75
N VAL A 33 -12.84 -12.64 -6.83
CA VAL A 33 -12.82 -14.10 -7.02
C VAL A 33 -14.00 -14.49 -7.91
N LYS A 34 -13.71 -15.14 -9.04
CA LYS A 34 -14.71 -15.56 -10.02
C LYS A 34 -15.20 -16.99 -9.77
N SER A 35 -14.27 -17.89 -9.44
CA SER A 35 -14.60 -19.27 -9.14
C SER A 35 -13.61 -19.87 -8.16
N LEU A 36 -14.10 -20.81 -7.35
CA LEU A 36 -13.31 -21.63 -6.45
C LEU A 36 -13.70 -23.09 -6.68
N GLU A 37 -12.71 -23.95 -6.84
CA GLU A 37 -12.89 -25.39 -6.94
C GLU A 37 -12.25 -26.05 -5.72
N ILE A 38 -13.03 -26.88 -5.03
CA ILE A 38 -12.60 -27.60 -3.82
C ILE A 38 -12.67 -29.09 -4.11
N HIS A 39 -11.52 -29.75 -4.05
CA HIS A 39 -11.44 -31.18 -4.25
C HIS A 39 -12.15 -31.92 -3.10
N PRO A 40 -12.95 -32.98 -3.36
CA PRO A 40 -13.72 -33.68 -2.33
C PRO A 40 -12.89 -34.22 -1.16
N ARG A 41 -11.60 -34.52 -1.39
CA ARG A 41 -10.67 -34.99 -0.35
C ARG A 41 -10.41 -33.94 0.74
N VAL A 42 -10.54 -32.64 0.43
CA VAL A 42 -10.35 -31.54 1.40
C VAL A 42 -11.56 -31.44 2.34
N MET A 43 -12.74 -31.91 1.93
CA MET A 43 -13.94 -31.93 2.77
C MET A 43 -13.81 -32.89 3.97
N GLY A 44 -12.82 -33.78 3.97
CA GLY A 44 -12.52 -34.67 5.10
C GLY A 44 -11.46 -34.13 6.07
N LEU A 45 -10.84 -32.99 5.76
CA LEU A 45 -9.83 -32.36 6.61
C LEU A 45 -10.47 -31.58 7.77
N PRO A 46 -9.71 -31.22 8.81
CA PRO A 46 -10.19 -30.25 9.79
C PRO A 46 -10.52 -28.92 9.12
N VAL A 47 -11.51 -28.22 9.67
CA VAL A 47 -12.08 -27.02 9.05
C VAL A 47 -11.06 -25.88 8.93
N ASP A 48 -10.13 -25.79 9.88
CA ASP A 48 -9.05 -24.81 9.87
C ASP A 48 -8.08 -25.05 8.70
N GLU A 49 -7.75 -26.31 8.39
CA GLU A 49 -6.92 -26.64 7.23
C GLU A 49 -7.61 -26.32 5.91
N LEU A 50 -8.91 -26.61 5.79
CA LEU A 50 -9.69 -26.23 4.61
C LEU A 50 -9.71 -24.71 4.42
N ALA A 51 -9.89 -23.95 5.51
CA ALA A 51 -9.89 -22.50 5.48
C ALA A 51 -8.52 -21.96 5.05
N GLU A 52 -7.43 -22.50 5.59
CA GLU A 52 -6.07 -22.11 5.19
C GLU A 52 -5.73 -22.48 3.74
N CYS A 53 -6.12 -23.68 3.28
CA CYS A 53 -5.96 -24.08 1.87
C CYS A 53 -6.73 -23.14 0.94
N SER A 54 -7.96 -22.79 1.32
CA SER A 54 -8.82 -21.88 0.55
C SER A 54 -8.24 -20.46 0.52
N ARG A 55 -7.80 -19.94 1.67
CA ARG A 55 -7.15 -18.63 1.79
C ARG A 55 -5.88 -18.57 0.94
N THR A 56 -5.06 -19.61 0.98
CA THR A 56 -3.82 -19.70 0.20
C THR A 56 -4.11 -19.67 -1.30
N ALA A 57 -5.04 -20.51 -1.78
CA ALA A 57 -5.40 -20.56 -3.20
C ALA A 57 -5.98 -19.22 -3.69
N ILE A 58 -6.84 -18.58 -2.89
CA ILE A 58 -7.46 -17.29 -3.22
C ILE A 58 -6.40 -16.18 -3.27
N ASN A 59 -5.54 -16.08 -2.26
CA ASN A 59 -4.48 -15.08 -2.24
C ASN A 59 -3.50 -15.27 -3.41
N ALA A 60 -3.14 -16.52 -3.74
CA ALA A 60 -2.32 -16.81 -4.91
C ALA A 60 -2.99 -16.36 -6.22
N ALA A 61 -4.31 -16.54 -6.36
CA ALA A 61 -5.05 -16.11 -7.55
C ALA A 61 -5.13 -14.59 -7.67
N LEU A 62 -5.32 -13.89 -6.55
CA LEU A 62 -5.33 -12.43 -6.51
C LEU A 62 -3.94 -11.83 -6.77
N ASP A 63 -2.89 -12.46 -6.26
CA ASP A 63 -1.50 -12.08 -6.51
C ASP A 63 -1.09 -12.29 -7.97
N ASP A 64 -1.48 -13.42 -8.57
CA ASP A 64 -1.25 -13.71 -9.98
C ASP A 64 -2.05 -12.75 -10.89
N LEU A 65 -3.27 -12.37 -10.50
CA LEU A 65 -4.00 -11.34 -11.22
C LEU A 65 -3.26 -10.00 -11.16
N ARG A 66 -2.74 -9.63 -9.99
CA ARG A 66 -2.01 -8.38 -9.78
C ARG A 66 -0.69 -8.34 -10.54
N SER A 67 0.04 -9.45 -10.61
CA SER A 67 1.30 -9.51 -11.38
C SER A 67 1.08 -9.35 -12.88
N LYS A 68 -0.09 -9.76 -13.38
CA LYS A 68 -0.49 -9.64 -14.80
C LYS A 68 -1.11 -8.29 -15.16
N LEU A 69 -1.64 -7.56 -14.18
CA LEU A 69 -2.14 -6.21 -14.42
C LEU A 69 -0.94 -5.26 -14.53
N PRO A 70 -0.83 -4.48 -15.63
CA PRO A 70 0.18 -3.44 -15.69
C PRO A 70 -0.09 -2.44 -14.57
N PHE A 71 0.99 -1.99 -13.90
CA PHE A 71 0.96 -1.07 -12.76
C PHE A 71 0.15 0.23 -13.01
N ASP A 72 -0.16 0.52 -14.29
CA ASP A 72 -0.86 1.70 -14.80
C ASP A 72 -2.38 1.49 -15.06
N ALA A 73 -2.92 0.27 -14.90
CA ALA A 73 -4.31 -0.06 -15.23
C ALA A 73 -5.13 -0.60 -14.03
N ALA A 74 -4.87 -0.08 -12.83
CA ALA A 74 -5.76 -0.28 -11.68
C ALA A 74 -6.62 0.98 -11.48
N PRO A 75 -7.96 0.93 -11.64
CA PRO A 75 -8.81 1.88 -10.94
C PRO A 75 -8.62 1.62 -9.45
N GLY A 76 -8.00 2.58 -8.77
CA GLY A 76 -7.50 2.40 -7.40
C GLY A 76 -6.01 2.09 -7.41
N MET A 77 -5.20 3.14 -7.66
CA MET A 77 -3.89 3.25 -7.03
C MET A 77 -4.12 2.92 -5.55
N ASP A 78 -3.57 1.80 -5.08
CA ASP A 78 -3.82 1.26 -3.76
C ASP A 78 -3.45 2.33 -2.74
N ALA A 79 -4.45 3.06 -2.24
CA ALA A 79 -4.27 4.12 -1.27
C ALA A 79 -3.56 3.56 -0.03
N GLY A 80 -3.74 2.28 0.31
CA GLY A 80 -3.00 1.62 1.36
C GLY A 80 -1.52 1.34 1.03
N ALA A 81 -1.17 1.18 -0.25
CA ALA A 81 0.22 1.08 -0.70
C ALA A 81 0.88 2.46 -0.78
N VAL A 82 0.15 3.49 -1.21
CA VAL A 82 0.64 4.88 -1.19
C VAL A 82 0.81 5.37 0.24
N THR A 83 -0.11 5.06 1.14
CA THR A 83 0.00 5.41 2.56
C THR A 83 1.15 4.65 3.22
N ARG A 84 1.35 3.35 2.94
CA ARG A 84 2.53 2.62 3.44
C ARG A 84 3.84 3.16 2.88
N TYR A 85 3.87 3.50 1.59
CA TYR A 85 5.04 4.13 0.98
C TYR A 85 5.32 5.51 1.59
N LEU A 86 4.28 6.31 1.84
CA LEU A 86 4.41 7.61 2.52
C LEU A 86 4.85 7.45 3.98
N ASP A 87 4.33 6.47 4.71
CA ASP A 87 4.70 6.17 6.11
C ASP A 87 6.15 5.68 6.21
N GLU A 88 6.57 4.84 5.26
CA GLU A 88 7.95 4.35 5.18
C GLU A 88 8.92 5.47 4.76
N VAL A 89 8.53 6.32 3.80
CA VAL A 89 9.29 7.51 3.41
C VAL A 89 9.32 8.55 4.54
N GLN A 90 8.26 8.69 5.33
CA GLN A 90 8.20 9.61 6.47
C GLN A 90 9.04 9.09 7.63
N THR A 91 9.01 7.78 7.90
CA THR A 91 9.86 7.11 8.92
C THR A 91 11.33 7.17 8.53
N GLN A 92 11.66 6.86 7.27
CA GLN A 92 13.01 7.03 6.75
C GLN A 92 13.43 8.50 6.78
N GLY A 93 12.54 9.43 6.43
CA GLY A 93 12.78 10.86 6.51
C GLY A 93 13.11 11.33 7.92
N LEU A 94 12.38 10.85 8.93
CA LEU A 94 12.63 11.12 10.35
C LEU A 94 13.99 10.57 10.80
N GLN A 95 14.32 9.33 10.43
CA GLN A 95 15.63 8.74 10.74
C GLN A 95 16.78 9.48 10.04
N THR A 96 16.57 9.90 8.80
CA THR A 96 17.56 10.68 8.03
C THR A 96 17.72 12.08 8.61
N MET A 97 16.63 12.72 9.04
CA MET A 97 16.63 14.00 9.75
C MET A 97 17.31 13.88 11.11
N GLU A 98 17.07 12.82 11.89
CA GLU A 98 17.76 12.59 13.17
C GLU A 98 19.27 12.39 12.99
N ALA A 99 19.68 11.63 11.97
CA ALA A 99 21.09 11.45 11.62
C ALA A 99 21.75 12.77 11.17
N LEU A 100 21.03 13.58 10.37
CA LEU A 100 21.48 14.91 9.97
C LEU A 100 21.56 15.87 11.16
N THR A 101 20.61 15.82 12.08
CA THR A 101 20.58 16.71 13.27
C THR A 101 21.68 16.33 14.27
N SER A 102 21.94 15.03 14.44
CA SER A 102 23.04 14.54 15.26
C SER A 102 24.40 14.92 14.67
N SER A 103 24.60 14.72 13.36
CA SER A 103 25.86 15.10 12.70
C SER A 103 26.07 16.63 12.69
N LEU A 104 25.01 17.42 12.56
CA LEU A 104 25.08 18.89 12.68
C LEU A 104 25.43 19.31 14.11
N SER A 105 24.86 18.65 15.13
CA SER A 105 25.17 18.94 16.53
C SER A 105 26.61 18.57 16.88
N GLU A 106 27.11 17.47 16.32
CA GLU A 106 28.50 17.02 16.48
C GLU A 106 29.48 17.97 15.79
N ALA A 107 29.18 18.41 14.56
CA ALA A 107 29.95 19.44 13.85
C ALA A 107 29.98 20.77 14.61
N MET A 108 28.86 21.17 15.22
CA MET A 108 28.76 22.37 16.06
C MET A 108 29.53 22.24 17.38
N SER A 109 29.63 21.04 17.95
CA SER A 109 30.49 20.77 19.12
C SER A 109 31.97 20.82 18.77
N LEU A 110 32.38 20.23 17.63
CA LEU A 110 33.74 20.31 17.12
C LEU A 110 34.13 21.77 16.78
N LEU A 111 33.19 22.56 16.25
CA LEU A 111 33.37 24.00 16.05
C LEU A 111 33.50 24.77 17.37
N ARG A 112 32.70 24.44 18.39
CA ARG A 112 32.79 25.07 19.72
C ARG A 112 34.10 24.77 20.41
N GLU A 113 34.56 23.52 20.33
CA GLU A 113 35.81 23.05 20.91
C GLU A 113 37.03 23.67 20.20
N SER A 114 36.97 23.81 18.88
CA SER A 114 38.01 24.50 18.10
C SER A 114 38.03 26.03 18.31
N VAL A 115 36.86 26.66 18.54
CA VAL A 115 36.77 28.12 18.81
C VAL A 115 37.21 28.47 20.24
N THR A 116 37.15 27.55 21.20
CA THR A 116 37.68 27.78 22.56
C THR A 116 39.20 27.90 22.65
N PHE A 117 39.95 27.61 21.57
CA PHE A 117 41.41 27.74 21.58
C PHE A 117 41.93 29.14 21.17
N GLN A 118 41.06 30.05 20.68
CA GLN A 118 41.50 31.39 20.26
C GLN A 118 40.51 32.46 20.77
N GLY A 119 40.84 33.02 21.93
CA GLY A 119 40.00 33.98 22.65
C GLY A 119 39.61 35.22 21.85
N GLY A 120 38.31 35.48 21.75
CA GLY A 120 37.71 36.71 21.23
C GLY A 120 36.21 36.79 21.58
N PRO A 121 35.64 37.98 21.84
CA PRO A 121 34.31 38.13 22.41
C PRO A 121 33.18 37.69 21.47
N ALA A 122 32.16 37.02 22.03
CA ALA A 122 31.07 36.39 21.31
C ALA A 122 30.15 37.38 20.56
N PRO A 123 29.84 37.15 19.27
CA PRO A 123 28.82 37.91 18.57
C PRO A 123 27.44 37.28 18.73
N HIS A 124 26.41 38.11 18.59
CA HIS A 124 24.99 37.88 18.87
C HIS A 124 24.28 36.85 17.96
N GLY A 125 24.99 35.96 17.27
CA GLY A 125 24.43 34.98 16.33
C GLY A 125 23.92 33.67 16.95
N LEU A 126 24.45 33.29 18.12
CA LEU A 126 24.14 31.98 18.74
C LEU A 126 22.73 31.90 19.35
N HIS A 127 22.17 33.03 19.80
CA HIS A 127 20.79 33.09 20.32
C HIS A 127 19.75 33.00 19.18
N GLY A 128 20.04 33.56 18.01
CA GLY A 128 19.15 33.46 16.84
C GLY A 128 19.02 32.02 16.31
N LEU A 129 20.13 31.27 16.31
CA LEU A 129 20.13 29.85 15.93
C LEU A 129 19.40 28.97 16.95
N GLN A 130 19.47 29.29 18.25
CA GLN A 130 18.68 28.60 19.27
C GLN A 130 17.18 28.87 19.13
N GLY A 131 16.80 30.09 18.76
CA GLY A 131 15.41 30.43 18.43
C GLY A 131 14.88 29.62 17.24
N LEU A 132 15.65 29.56 16.15
CA LEU A 132 15.30 28.79 14.95
C LEU A 132 15.23 27.27 15.21
N LEU A 133 16.11 26.73 16.04
CA LEU A 133 16.06 25.31 16.44
C LEU A 133 14.85 25.00 17.31
N ALA A 134 14.47 25.89 18.23
CA ALA A 134 13.28 25.72 19.05
C ALA A 134 11.99 25.84 18.23
N GLU A 135 11.98 26.70 17.23
CA GLU A 135 10.86 26.87 16.29
C GLU A 135 10.74 25.69 15.34
N SER A 136 11.85 25.18 14.80
CA SER A 136 11.91 23.94 14.01
C SER A 136 11.42 22.73 14.81
N GLN A 137 11.88 22.58 16.07
CA GLN A 137 11.40 21.51 16.96
C GLN A 137 9.90 21.61 17.25
N ARG A 138 9.35 22.82 17.38
CA ARG A 138 7.92 23.01 17.64
C ARG A 138 7.08 22.74 16.39
N MET A 139 7.58 23.07 15.20
CA MET A 139 6.96 22.64 13.94
C MET A 139 7.04 21.12 13.75
N LEU A 140 8.17 20.49 14.04
CA LEU A 140 8.32 19.03 14.00
C LEU A 140 7.39 18.32 15.01
N ALA A 141 7.24 18.87 16.22
CA ALA A 141 6.30 18.36 17.22
C ALA A 141 4.83 18.54 16.81
N SER A 142 4.52 19.55 15.97
CA SER A 142 3.16 19.72 15.41
C SER A 142 2.87 18.78 14.24
N VAL A 143 3.90 18.26 13.58
CA VAL A 143 3.81 17.25 12.51
C VAL A 143 3.94 15.83 13.06
N ALA A 144 4.52 15.66 14.25
CA ALA A 144 4.52 14.42 15.01
C ALA A 144 3.11 14.13 15.53
N VAL A 145 2.26 13.67 14.63
CA VAL A 145 0.98 13.05 14.96
C VAL A 145 1.30 11.88 15.89
N PRO A 146 0.70 11.78 17.10
CA PRO A 146 0.85 10.59 17.93
C PRO A 146 0.50 9.37 17.08
N PRO A 147 1.13 8.20 17.27
CA PRO A 147 0.78 7.01 16.51
C PRO A 147 -0.70 6.73 16.76
N HIS A 148 -1.54 7.19 15.83
CA HIS A 148 -2.91 6.78 15.78
C HIS A 148 -2.82 5.29 15.53
N GLU A 149 -3.39 4.50 16.44
CA GLU A 149 -3.98 3.23 16.07
C GLU A 149 -4.97 3.57 14.95
N LEU A 150 -4.47 3.65 13.72
CA LEU A 150 -5.31 3.72 12.53
C LEU A 150 -6.24 2.51 12.70
N PRO A 151 -7.57 2.69 12.64
CA PRO A 151 -8.43 1.52 12.56
C PRO A 151 -7.89 0.71 11.39
N GLU A 152 -7.42 -0.52 11.66
CA GLU A 152 -6.91 -1.38 10.61
C GLU A 152 -8.04 -1.42 9.56
N LEU A 153 -7.80 -0.81 8.39
CA LEU A 153 -8.82 -0.65 7.37
C LEU A 153 -9.12 -2.04 6.82
N GLU A 154 -10.03 -2.75 7.47
CA GLU A 154 -10.37 -4.12 7.16
C GLU A 154 -11.78 -4.17 6.57
N GLY A 155 -11.93 -4.97 5.52
CA GLY A 155 -13.24 -5.34 4.99
C GLY A 155 -13.67 -6.69 5.54
N THR A 156 -14.91 -6.79 5.99
CA THR A 156 -15.48 -8.02 6.51
C THR A 156 -16.62 -8.51 5.63
N GLY A 157 -16.66 -9.80 5.36
CA GLY A 157 -17.69 -10.42 4.52
C GLY A 157 -18.17 -11.73 5.11
N GLU A 158 -19.47 -11.98 5.03
CA GLU A 158 -20.12 -13.17 5.57
C GLU A 158 -21.02 -13.82 4.52
N ALA A 159 -21.11 -15.14 4.53
CA ALA A 159 -21.99 -15.91 3.67
C ALA A 159 -22.64 -17.08 4.43
N ALA A 160 -23.66 -17.67 3.81
CA ALA A 160 -24.40 -18.81 4.35
C ALA A 160 -24.89 -18.59 5.79
N GLN A 161 -25.44 -17.42 6.09
CA GLN A 161 -25.95 -17.05 7.42
C GLN A 161 -24.85 -17.06 8.51
N GLY A 162 -23.64 -16.60 8.17
CA GLY A 162 -22.51 -16.51 9.10
C GLY A 162 -21.68 -17.80 9.21
N LEU A 163 -21.98 -18.83 8.42
CA LEU A 163 -21.20 -20.07 8.41
C LEU A 163 -19.85 -19.93 7.70
N VAL A 164 -19.68 -18.88 6.92
CA VAL A 164 -18.41 -18.54 6.28
C VAL A 164 -18.17 -17.05 6.49
N ARG A 165 -16.98 -16.70 7.00
CA ARG A 165 -16.57 -15.31 7.25
C ARG A 165 -15.18 -15.07 6.68
N ALA A 166 -15.01 -13.96 5.99
CA ALA A 166 -13.74 -13.54 5.42
C ALA A 166 -13.39 -12.12 5.91
N VAL A 167 -12.11 -11.89 6.12
CA VAL A 167 -11.54 -10.58 6.46
C VAL A 167 -10.48 -10.25 5.43
N ALA A 168 -10.67 -9.13 4.73
CA ALA A 168 -9.76 -8.59 3.74
C ALA A 168 -8.98 -7.41 4.32
N GLU A 169 -7.67 -7.38 4.07
CA GLU A 169 -6.76 -6.31 4.49
C GLU A 169 -6.49 -5.34 3.33
N PRO A 170 -5.99 -4.11 3.62
CA PRO A 170 -5.61 -3.14 2.60
C PRO A 170 -4.66 -3.75 1.56
N GLY A 171 -4.92 -3.48 0.29
CA GLY A 171 -4.24 -4.15 -0.81
C GLY A 171 -4.85 -5.50 -1.19
N GLY A 172 -6.11 -5.76 -0.84
CA GLY A 172 -6.95 -6.79 -1.45
C GLY A 172 -6.50 -8.23 -1.19
N ARG A 173 -5.79 -8.46 -0.08
CA ARG A 173 -5.42 -9.80 0.39
C ARG A 173 -6.42 -10.27 1.45
N ILE A 174 -6.57 -11.58 1.59
CA ILE A 174 -7.40 -12.17 2.65
C ILE A 174 -6.52 -12.51 3.85
N ARG A 175 -6.72 -11.77 4.95
CA ARG A 175 -6.03 -11.95 6.23
C ARG A 175 -6.54 -13.18 6.95
N SER A 176 -7.86 -13.31 7.06
CA SER A 176 -8.51 -14.41 7.77
C SER A 176 -9.70 -14.95 6.99
N LEU A 177 -9.85 -16.27 7.04
CA LEU A 177 -11.00 -16.97 6.48
C LEU A 177 -11.43 -18.00 7.53
N VAL A 178 -12.70 -17.93 7.93
CA VAL A 178 -13.29 -18.84 8.92
C VAL A 178 -14.44 -19.58 8.25
N VAL A 179 -14.43 -20.90 8.39
CA VAL A 179 -15.48 -21.78 7.91
C VAL A 179 -16.03 -22.54 9.11
N GLU A 180 -17.35 -22.61 9.24
CA GLU A 180 -18.00 -23.37 10.29
C GLU A 180 -18.13 -24.84 9.91
N LYS A 181 -18.05 -25.74 10.90
CA LYS A 181 -18.22 -27.19 10.69
C LYS A 181 -19.55 -27.54 10.00
N ARG A 182 -20.57 -26.72 10.21
CA ARG A 182 -21.88 -26.90 9.58
C ARG A 182 -21.83 -26.63 8.07
N ALA A 183 -20.97 -25.73 7.60
CA ALA A 183 -20.75 -25.45 6.18
C ALA A 183 -20.11 -26.64 5.45
N MET A 184 -19.28 -27.44 6.14
CA MET A 184 -18.66 -28.64 5.58
C MET A 184 -19.64 -29.79 5.32
N ARG A 185 -20.87 -29.70 5.84
CA ARG A 185 -21.93 -30.69 5.55
C ARG A 185 -22.59 -30.45 4.20
N SER A 186 -22.39 -29.29 3.60
CA SER A 186 -22.85 -28.96 2.25
C SER A 186 -21.94 -29.58 1.19
N PRO A 187 -22.43 -29.83 -0.03
CA PRO A 187 -21.60 -30.25 -1.14
C PRO A 187 -20.49 -29.22 -1.42
N SER A 188 -19.32 -29.69 -1.86
CA SER A 188 -18.12 -28.86 -2.06
C SER A 188 -18.35 -27.68 -3.00
N GLN A 189 -19.21 -27.84 -4.01
CA GLN A 189 -19.55 -26.78 -4.95
C GLN A 189 -20.40 -25.67 -4.33
N GLU A 190 -21.28 -26.01 -3.38
CA GLU A 190 -22.08 -25.03 -2.64
C GLU A 190 -21.20 -24.28 -1.64
N LEU A 191 -20.33 -25.00 -0.93
CA LEU A 191 -19.34 -24.39 -0.03
C LEU A 191 -18.40 -23.44 -0.78
N ALA A 192 -17.93 -23.84 -1.96
CA ALA A 192 -17.13 -22.97 -2.81
C ALA A 192 -17.86 -21.69 -3.21
N GLY A 193 -19.15 -21.79 -3.55
CA GLY A 193 -19.99 -20.63 -3.82
C GLY A 193 -20.13 -19.68 -2.62
N HIS A 194 -20.30 -20.24 -1.41
CA HIS A 194 -20.34 -19.45 -0.18
C HIS A 194 -19.01 -18.77 0.13
N LEU A 195 -17.89 -19.45 -0.09
CA LEU A 195 -16.54 -18.89 0.07
C LEU A 195 -16.31 -17.71 -0.88
N VAL A 196 -16.64 -17.87 -2.16
CA VAL A 196 -16.55 -16.77 -3.14
C VAL A 196 -17.44 -15.60 -2.72
N THR A 197 -18.64 -15.87 -2.24
CA THR A 197 -19.58 -14.83 -1.79
C THR A 197 -19.03 -14.06 -0.58
N ALA A 198 -18.54 -14.76 0.44
CA ALA A 198 -17.98 -14.12 1.64
C ALA A 198 -16.74 -13.29 1.31
N VAL A 199 -15.85 -13.82 0.46
CA VAL A 199 -14.62 -13.12 0.07
C VAL A 199 -14.92 -11.88 -0.77
N ASN A 200 -15.81 -11.98 -1.75
CA ASN A 200 -16.20 -10.81 -2.54
C ASN A 200 -16.91 -9.76 -1.68
N ALA A 201 -17.74 -10.17 -0.73
CA ALA A 201 -18.35 -9.25 0.24
C ALA A 201 -17.31 -8.54 1.12
N ALA A 202 -16.24 -9.25 1.54
CA ALA A 202 -15.15 -8.66 2.31
C ALA A 202 -14.36 -7.63 1.47
N LEU A 203 -14.09 -7.95 0.20
CA LEU A 203 -13.43 -7.02 -0.73
C LEU A 203 -14.31 -5.79 -1.02
N ASP A 204 -15.62 -5.97 -1.14
CA ASP A 204 -16.59 -4.87 -1.33
C ASP A 204 -16.66 -3.95 -0.11
N ASP A 205 -16.68 -4.51 1.10
CA ASP A 205 -16.65 -3.74 2.34
C ASP A 205 -15.33 -2.97 2.46
N LEU A 206 -14.19 -3.61 2.15
CA LEU A 206 -12.87 -2.96 2.13
C LEU A 206 -12.84 -1.78 1.14
N GLN A 207 -13.32 -2.00 -0.08
CA GLN A 207 -13.37 -0.95 -1.11
C GLN A 207 -14.26 0.21 -0.65
N SER A 208 -15.46 -0.10 -0.13
CA SER A 208 -16.39 0.91 0.35
C SER A 208 -15.83 1.72 1.52
N ARG A 209 -15.10 1.08 2.43
CA ARG A 209 -14.45 1.78 3.55
C ARG A 209 -13.27 2.62 3.08
N SER A 210 -12.45 2.10 2.17
CA SER A 210 -11.35 2.83 1.55
C SER A 210 -11.84 4.10 0.83
N GLU A 211 -12.95 4.00 0.08
CA GLU A 211 -13.57 5.15 -0.59
C GLU A 211 -14.10 6.20 0.41
N ARG A 212 -14.70 5.76 1.53
CA ARG A 212 -15.16 6.66 2.59
C ARG A 212 -14.00 7.32 3.32
N GLU A 213 -12.95 6.56 3.64
CA GLU A 213 -11.76 7.08 4.30
C GLU A 213 -11.00 8.05 3.40
N ALA A 214 -10.80 7.72 2.12
CA ALA A 214 -10.23 8.62 1.13
C ALA A 214 -11.04 9.91 0.97
N GLY A 215 -12.37 9.81 0.96
CA GLY A 215 -13.26 10.98 0.96
C GLY A 215 -13.21 11.80 2.26
N SER A 216 -12.86 11.18 3.39
CA SER A 216 -12.74 11.85 4.70
C SER A 216 -11.35 12.43 4.97
N ALA A 217 -10.31 11.87 4.36
CA ALA A 217 -8.92 12.31 4.46
C ALA A 217 -8.64 13.57 3.64
N GLY A 218 -9.62 14.07 2.87
CA GLY A 218 -9.49 15.32 2.13
C GLY A 218 -8.39 15.30 1.08
N ILE A 219 -7.97 14.12 0.61
CA ILE A 219 -7.09 14.05 -0.56
C ILE A 219 -7.97 14.28 -1.79
N ASP A 220 -8.26 15.56 -2.04
CA ASP A 220 -8.97 15.98 -3.23
C ASP A 220 -8.16 15.52 -4.44
N GLN A 221 -8.83 14.84 -5.37
CA GLN A 221 -8.21 14.42 -6.63
C GLN A 221 -7.64 15.63 -7.39
N GLU A 222 -8.23 16.82 -7.19
CA GLU A 222 -7.68 18.10 -7.64
C GLU A 222 -6.33 18.45 -6.99
N GLU A 223 -6.13 18.14 -5.71
CA GLU A 223 -4.91 18.45 -4.97
C GLU A 223 -3.76 17.53 -5.39
N ILE A 224 -4.04 16.24 -5.64
CA ILE A 224 -3.08 15.33 -6.30
C ILE A 224 -2.70 15.85 -7.69
N SER A 225 -3.69 16.29 -8.48
CA SER A 225 -3.44 16.86 -9.81
C SER A 225 -2.60 18.14 -9.74
N ARG A 226 -2.88 19.04 -8.79
CA ARG A 226 -2.09 20.26 -8.56
C ARG A 226 -0.68 19.94 -8.08
N LEU A 227 -0.50 18.93 -7.23
CA LEU A 227 0.81 18.50 -6.77
C LEU A 227 1.64 17.93 -7.92
N ARG A 228 1.04 17.10 -8.79
CA ARG A 228 1.67 16.57 -10.00
C ARG A 228 2.06 17.69 -10.96
N GLU A 229 1.16 18.63 -11.21
CA GLU A 229 1.42 19.79 -12.08
C GLU A 229 2.54 20.66 -11.51
N SER A 230 2.49 20.98 -10.21
CA SER A 230 3.53 21.76 -9.53
C SER A 230 4.90 21.06 -9.56
N SER A 231 4.93 19.73 -9.47
CA SER A 231 6.16 18.95 -9.53
C SER A 231 6.72 18.89 -10.96
N MET A 232 5.85 18.80 -11.98
CA MET A 232 6.25 18.94 -13.39
C MET A 232 6.81 20.34 -13.69
N GLN A 233 6.16 21.38 -13.16
CA GLN A 233 6.60 22.76 -13.31
C GLN A 233 7.98 22.99 -12.66
N GLN A 234 8.16 22.51 -11.42
CA GLN A 234 9.44 22.59 -10.70
C GLN A 234 10.55 21.83 -11.43
N SER A 235 10.25 20.64 -11.99
CA SER A 235 11.21 19.87 -12.78
C SER A 235 11.61 20.61 -14.06
N ALA A 236 10.66 21.27 -14.73
CA ALA A 236 10.94 22.08 -15.91
C ALA A 236 11.81 23.30 -15.59
N ASP A 237 11.53 24.00 -14.49
CA ASP A 237 12.30 25.16 -14.04
C ASP A 237 13.70 24.77 -13.57
N PHE A 238 13.83 23.65 -12.87
CA PHE A 238 15.11 23.08 -12.47
C PHE A 238 15.95 22.67 -13.67
N MET A 239 15.36 21.98 -14.66
CA MET A 239 16.05 21.63 -15.92
C MET A 239 16.51 22.87 -16.68
N ARG A 240 15.73 23.96 -16.66
CA ARG A 240 16.09 25.24 -17.28
C ARG A 240 17.27 25.89 -16.57
N SER A 241 17.25 25.91 -15.24
CA SER A 241 18.36 26.41 -14.43
C SER A 241 19.64 25.60 -14.63
N LEU A 242 19.54 24.27 -14.79
CA LEU A 242 20.68 23.41 -15.11
C LEU A 242 21.23 23.70 -16.51
N ALA A 243 20.37 23.87 -17.51
CA ALA A 243 20.77 24.22 -18.87
C ALA A 243 21.48 25.59 -18.91
N ASP A 244 20.97 26.59 -18.19
CA ASP A 244 21.58 27.91 -18.08
C ASP A 244 22.93 27.85 -17.36
N MET A 245 23.04 27.03 -16.31
CA MET A 245 24.31 26.82 -15.60
C MET A 245 25.35 26.16 -16.51
N ILE A 246 24.98 25.14 -17.28
CA ILE A 246 25.87 24.48 -18.25
C ILE A 246 26.30 25.45 -19.35
N ASN A 247 25.40 26.30 -19.83
CA ASN A 247 25.73 27.33 -20.82
C ASN A 247 26.66 28.41 -20.25
N SER A 248 26.52 28.75 -18.96
CA SER A 248 27.36 29.76 -18.31
C SER A 248 28.81 29.32 -18.10
N ILE A 249 29.09 28.01 -18.17
CA ILE A 249 30.41 27.42 -17.93
C ILE A 249 31.17 27.18 -19.25
N GLN A 250 30.55 27.32 -20.42
CA GLN A 250 31.29 27.25 -21.70
C GLN A 250 32.07 28.56 -21.94
N PRO A 251 33.42 28.56 -21.90
CA PRO A 251 34.20 29.72 -22.28
C PRO A 251 34.13 29.93 -23.80
N ARG A 252 34.01 31.19 -24.22
CA ARG A 252 34.17 31.62 -25.62
C ARG A 252 35.60 31.44 -26.11
#